data_AF-A0AA39Q5H7-F1
#
_entry.id   AF-A0AA39Q5H7-F1
#
_cell.length_a   1.000
_cell.length_b   1.000
_cell.length_c   1.000
_cell.angle_alpha   90.00
_cell.angle_beta   90.00
_cell.angle_gamma   90.00
#
_symmetry.space_group_name_H-M   'P 1'
#
loop_
_entity.id
_entity.type
_entity.pdbx_description
1 polymer ?
#
loop_
_entity_poly.entity_id
_entity_poly.type
_entity_poly.pdbx_seq_one_letter_code
_entity_poly.pdbx_strand_id
1 'polypeptide(L)' 'GAQHAFMMEQLPSYAKAKRDRDFQAFCLDVHRCYFKRFPPSLLDNKEPTAEALALMDDSTP' A
#
# COMPACT_ATOMS: atom_id res chain seq x y z
N GLY A 1 12.67 5.07 -2.55
CA GLY A 1 11.92 5.45 -1.34
C GLY A 1 10.90 4.40 -1.01
N ALA A 2 10.51 4.33 0.25
CA ALA A 2 9.60 3.31 0.79
C ALA A 2 8.26 3.20 0.02
N GLN A 3 7.72 4.32 -0.46
CA GLN A 3 6.50 4.36 -1.28
C GLN A 3 6.65 3.57 -2.60
N HIS A 4 7.76 3.75 -3.31
CA HIS A 4 8.02 3.06 -4.56
C HIS A 4 8.23 1.55 -4.32
N ALA A 5 8.96 1.18 -3.26
CA ALA A 5 9.15 -0.21 -2.88
C ALA A 5 7.81 -0.91 -2.60
N PHE A 6 6.94 -0.28 -1.80
CA PHE A 6 5.60 -0.79 -1.52
C PHE A 6 4.79 -1.04 -2.81
N MET A 7 4.77 -0.08 -3.74
CA MET A 7 4.02 -0.23 -4.99
C MET A 7 4.56 -1.35 -5.89
N MET A 8 5.88 -1.54 -5.90
CA MET A 8 6.51 -2.62 -6.68
C MET A 8 6.16 -4.00 -6.12
N GLU A 9 6.02 -4.15 -4.80
CA GLU A 9 5.60 -5.41 -4.16
C GLU A 9 4.16 -5.81 -4.55
N GLN A 10 3.31 -4.85 -4.93
CA GLN A 10 1.92 -5.11 -5.33
C GLN A 10 1.77 -5.58 -6.78
N LEU A 11 2.79 -5.38 -7.64
CA LEU A 11 2.70 -5.69 -9.08
C LEU A 11 2.32 -7.15 -9.40
N PRO A 12 2.90 -8.18 -8.74
CA PRO A 12 2.52 -9.56 -8.99
C PRO A 12 1.05 -9.85 -8.64
N SER A 13 0.57 -9.29 -7.52
CA SER A 13 -0.81 -9.42 -7.05
C SER A 13 -1.79 -8.68 -7.97
N TYR A 14 -1.40 -7.52 -8.48
CA TYR A 14 -2.19 -6.78 -9.47
C TYR A 14 -2.37 -7.57 -10.77
N ALA A 15 -1.30 -8.20 -11.27
CA ALA A 15 -1.37 -9.04 -12.46
C ALA A 15 -2.32 -10.22 -12.27
N LYS A 16 -2.35 -10.82 -11.06
CA LYS A 16 -3.33 -11.85 -10.69
C LYS A 16 -4.76 -11.28 -10.67
N ALA A 17 -5.00 -10.18 -9.95
CA ALA A 17 -6.32 -9.56 -9.83
C ALA A 17 -6.90 -9.13 -11.18
N LYS A 18 -6.05 -8.71 -12.14
CA LYS A 18 -6.46 -8.44 -13.51
C LYS A 18 -6.97 -9.68 -14.25
N ARG A 19 -6.30 -10.83 -14.10
CA ARG A 19 -6.75 -12.11 -14.68
C ARG A 19 -8.08 -12.56 -14.07
N ASP A 20 -8.23 -12.37 -12.77
CA ASP A 20 -9.40 -12.81 -12.01
C ASP A 20 -10.59 -11.82 -12.11
N ARG A 21 -10.44 -10.72 -12.87
CA ARG A 21 -11.40 -9.60 -13.00
C ARG A 21 -11.77 -8.91 -11.68
N ASP A 22 -10.91 -9.03 -10.67
CA ASP A 22 -11.08 -8.43 -9.33
C ASP A 22 -10.14 -7.24 -9.07
N PHE A 23 -9.58 -6.66 -10.15
CA PHE A 23 -8.58 -5.60 -10.03
C PHE A 23 -9.10 -4.34 -9.31
N GLN A 24 -10.41 -4.09 -9.35
CA GLN A 24 -10.99 -2.88 -8.76
C GLN A 24 -11.01 -2.97 -7.22
N ALA A 25 -11.42 -4.11 -6.65
CA ALA A 25 -11.36 -4.33 -5.21
C ALA A 25 -9.91 -4.36 -4.71
N PHE A 26 -9.03 -5.03 -5.46
CA PHE A 26 -7.60 -5.02 -5.19
C PHE A 26 -7.01 -3.60 -5.14
N CYS A 27 -7.32 -2.75 -6.13
CA CYS A 27 -6.79 -1.38 -6.15
C CYS A 27 -7.31 -0.54 -4.97
N LEU A 28 -8.57 -0.71 -4.55
CA LEU A 28 -9.10 -0.05 -3.36
C LEU A 28 -8.36 -0.48 -2.09
N ASP A 29 -8.07 -1.78 -1.97
CA ASP A 29 -7.33 -2.32 -0.83
C ASP A 29 -5.89 -1.80 -0.79
N VAL A 30 -5.20 -1.80 -1.93
CA VAL A 30 -3.85 -1.25 -2.06
C VAL A 30 -3.82 0.24 -1.70
N HIS A 31 -4.77 1.04 -2.19
CA HIS A 31 -4.83 2.47 -1.84
C HIS A 31 -5.05 2.68 -0.34
N ARG A 32 -5.92 1.87 0.28
CA ARG A 32 -6.19 1.91 1.72
C ARG A 32 -4.92 1.63 2.53
N CYS A 33 -4.21 0.55 2.22
CA CYS A 33 -2.94 0.21 2.86
C CYS A 33 -1.85 1.27 2.59
N TYR A 34 -1.81 1.81 1.37
CA TYR A 34 -0.90 2.88 1.00
C TYR A 34 -1.13 4.12 1.87
N PHE A 35 -2.37 4.61 1.99
CA PHE A 35 -2.65 5.83 2.76
C PHE A 35 -2.58 5.61 4.28
N LYS A 36 -2.78 4.38 4.78
CA LYS A 36 -2.44 4.03 6.16
C LYS A 36 -0.94 4.30 6.41
N ARG A 37 -0.06 3.74 5.55
CA ARG A 37 1.40 3.81 5.69
C ARG A 37 2.01 5.16 5.32
N PHE A 38 1.44 5.82 4.32
CA PHE A 38 1.92 7.08 3.74
C PHE A 38 0.78 8.10 3.72
N PRO A 39 0.38 8.63 4.88
CA PRO A 39 -0.74 9.57 4.96
C PRO A 39 -0.40 10.86 4.18
N PRO A 40 -1.39 11.53 3.57
CA PRO A 40 -1.14 12.76 2.80
C PRO A 40 -0.56 13.91 3.62
N SER A 41 -0.70 13.84 4.95
CA SER A 41 -0.10 14.79 5.90
C SER A 41 1.39 14.54 6.15
N LEU A 42 1.95 13.43 5.64
CA LEU A 42 3.37 13.14 5.69
C LEU A 42 4.10 14.06 4.72
N LEU A 43 5.09 14.80 5.21
CA LEU A 43 5.93 15.65 4.37
C LEU A 43 6.71 14.78 3.37
N ASP A 44 6.82 15.25 2.12
CA ASP A 44 7.50 14.55 1.01
C ASP A 44 8.95 14.14 1.32
N ASN A 45 9.58 14.83 2.28
CA ASN A 45 10.98 14.63 2.68
C ASN A 45 11.13 13.65 3.86
N LYS A 46 10.03 13.12 4.39
CA LYS A 46 10.01 12.22 5.55
C LYS A 46 9.45 10.87 5.15
N GLU A 47 10.22 9.82 5.41
CA GLU A 47 9.71 8.46 5.31
C GLU A 47 9.04 8.05 6.64
N PRO A 48 8.00 7.21 6.62
CA PRO A 48 7.44 6.63 7.84
C PRO A 48 8.51 5.81 8.55
N THR A 49 8.56 5.88 9.88
CA THR A 49 9.48 5.06 10.65
C THR A 49 9.08 3.58 10.61
N ALA A 50 10.06 2.67 10.73
CA ALA A 50 9.80 1.24 10.75
C ALA A 50 8.82 0.82 11.87
N GLU A 51 8.85 1.52 13.01
CA GLU A 51 7.92 1.33 14.13
C GLU A 51 6.49 1.73 13.77
N ALA A 52 6.31 2.85 13.05
CA ALA A 52 4.99 3.27 12.58
C ALA A 52 4.41 2.29 11.56
N LEU A 53 5.27 1.72 10.70
CA LEU A 53 4.88 0.68 9.75
C LEU A 53 4.55 -0.66 10.43
N ALA A 54 5.27 -1.03 11.49
CA ALA A 54 5.03 -2.27 12.24
C ALA A 54 3.72 -2.25 13.05
N LEU A 55 3.23 -1.06 13.41
CA LEU A 55 1.94 -0.86 14.06
C LEU A 55 0.76 -0.90 13.08
N MET A 56 1.02 -0.91 11.77
CA MET A 56 -0.02 -0.90 10.75
C MET A 56 -0.43 -2.33 10.41
N ASP A 57 -1.63 -2.69 10.81
CA ASP A 57 -2.27 -3.91 10.38
C ASP A 57 -3.02 -3.68 9.06
N ASP A 58 -2.48 -4.22 7.97
CA ASP A 58 -3.11 -4.18 6.65
C ASP A 58 -4.28 -5.16 6.54
N SER A 59 -4.38 -6.15 7.44
CA SER A 59 -5.39 -7.22 7.40
C SER A 59 -6.76 -6.80 7.94
N THR A 60 -6.86 -5.64 8.61
CA THR A 60 -8.11 -5.12 9.17
C THR A 60 -8.75 -4.10 8.22
N PRO A 61 -10.02 -4.28 7.79
CA PRO A 61 -10.81 -3.38 6.92
C PRO A 61 -10.79 -1.91 7.33
#